data_AF-A0A954PI72-F1
#
_entry.id   AF-A0A954PI72-F1
#
_cell.length_a   1.000
_cell.length_b   1.000
_cell.length_c   1.000
_cell.angle_alpha   90.00
_cell.angle_beta   90.00
_cell.angle_gamma   90.00
#
_symmetry.space_group_name_H-M   'P 1'
#
loop_
_entity.id
_entity.type
_entity.pdbx_description
1 polymer ?
#
loop_
_entity_poly.entity_id
_entity_poly.type
_entity_poly.pdbx_seq_one_letter_code
_entity_poly.pdbx_strand_id
1 'polypeptide(L)'
;MRALRSSIDSPNWGNNLLWLTIAALLNALFIGQIGLFGYGAELIAKRAGLPGKPTVDIDTNRLGDYIEKGIWPFVVHLLVQFALGLIIFIPVGLLVAIFLGIGAAVGGDEFAAFAVVMAVPILAFLAVVAAIGSVPFLIRAMVCQDFQQSFDLSWCLGFVRLMFWEILVSALVYWLLSMCTIILGLLMLCLGYFPAIGMVSGGAMHLVAQWYEVYLSRGGVAVLAAGEQVIDAVEI
;
A
#
# COMPACT_ATOMS: atom_id res chain seq x y z
N MET A 1 -8.49 -1.19 -15.02
CA MET A 1 -7.89 -1.66 -13.75
C MET A 1 -9.02 -2.21 -12.88
N ARG A 2 -9.02 -3.51 -12.54
CA ARG A 2 -10.14 -4.13 -11.81
C ARG A 2 -10.30 -3.61 -10.38
N ALA A 3 -9.24 -3.06 -9.80
CA ALA A 3 -9.20 -2.64 -8.40
C ALA A 3 -10.20 -1.54 -8.00
N LEU A 4 -10.48 -0.57 -8.87
CA LEU A 4 -11.51 0.45 -8.61
C LEU A 4 -12.92 -0.07 -8.94
N ARG A 5 -13.03 -0.91 -9.97
CA ARG A 5 -14.30 -1.46 -10.42
C ARG A 5 -14.85 -2.49 -9.42
N SER A 6 -13.99 -3.26 -8.76
CA SER A 6 -14.37 -4.29 -7.80
C SER A 6 -15.19 -3.75 -6.63
N SER A 7 -14.99 -2.49 -6.25
CA SER A 7 -15.79 -1.83 -5.21
C SER A 7 -17.23 -1.53 -5.65
N ILE A 8 -17.48 -1.42 -6.96
CA ILE A 8 -18.80 -1.09 -7.54
C ILE A 8 -19.52 -2.36 -8.04
N ASP A 9 -18.77 -3.38 -8.45
CA ASP A 9 -19.34 -4.63 -8.98
C ASP A 9 -20.05 -5.48 -7.90
N SER A 10 -19.92 -5.16 -6.61
CA SER A 10 -20.56 -5.93 -5.54
C SER A 10 -22.02 -5.49 -5.31
N PRO A 11 -22.94 -6.43 -4.97
CA PRO A 11 -24.34 -6.09 -4.70
C PRO A 11 -24.48 -5.14 -3.52
N ASN A 12 -23.51 -5.16 -2.60
CA ASN A 12 -23.45 -4.33 -1.40
C ASN A 12 -22.46 -3.17 -1.54
N TRP A 13 -22.18 -2.69 -2.76
CA TRP A 13 -21.17 -1.65 -3.01
C TRP A 13 -21.35 -0.41 -2.15
N GLY A 14 -22.60 0.02 -1.90
CA GLY A 14 -22.90 1.18 -1.06
C GLY A 14 -22.50 0.98 0.40
N ASN A 15 -22.75 -0.21 0.96
CA ASN A 15 -22.32 -0.56 2.31
C ASN A 15 -20.78 -0.66 2.37
N ASN A 16 -20.15 -1.31 1.39
CA ASN A 16 -18.68 -1.39 1.32
C ASN A 16 -18.06 0.02 1.25
N LEU A 17 -18.59 0.88 0.39
CA LEU A 17 -18.11 2.25 0.25
C LEU A 17 -18.26 3.05 1.56
N LEU A 18 -19.39 2.89 2.25
CA LEU A 18 -19.62 3.51 3.55
C LEU A 18 -18.56 3.07 4.57
N TRP A 19 -18.30 1.77 4.70
CA TRP A 19 -17.31 1.25 5.65
C TRP A 19 -15.87 1.61 5.27
N LEU A 20 -15.53 1.59 3.99
CA LEU A 20 -14.22 2.07 3.51
C LEU A 20 -14.04 3.57 3.78
N THR A 21 -15.10 4.36 3.67
CA THR A 21 -15.09 5.79 4.00
C THR A 21 -14.88 6.01 5.49
N ILE A 22 -15.61 5.26 6.33
CA ILE A 22 -15.43 5.30 7.79
C ILE A 22 -14.00 4.90 8.16
N ALA A 23 -13.47 3.82 7.58
CA ALA A 23 -12.10 3.41 7.79
C ALA A 23 -11.10 4.51 7.36
N ALA A 24 -11.27 5.09 6.17
CA ALA A 24 -10.41 6.18 5.70
C ALA A 24 -10.45 7.41 6.61
N LEU A 25 -11.61 7.76 7.17
CA LEU A 25 -11.74 8.84 8.15
C LEU A 25 -11.04 8.52 9.48
N LEU A 26 -11.14 7.27 9.92
CA LEU A 26 -10.49 6.78 11.14
C LEU A 26 -8.99 6.53 10.97
N ASN A 27 -8.41 6.71 9.78
CA ASN A 27 -6.97 6.63 9.57
C ASN A 27 -6.19 7.62 10.45
N ALA A 28 -6.78 8.77 10.78
CA ALA A 28 -6.19 9.75 11.70
C ALA A 28 -5.94 9.18 13.10
N LEU A 29 -6.64 8.11 13.48
CA LEU A 29 -6.50 7.41 14.76
C LEU A 29 -5.77 6.06 14.62
N PHE A 30 -5.16 5.78 13.46
CA PHE A 30 -4.56 4.49 13.07
C PHE A 30 -5.52 3.30 12.97
N ILE A 31 -6.65 3.30 13.68
CA ILE A 31 -7.66 2.23 13.66
C ILE A 31 -8.18 1.98 12.24
N GLY A 32 -8.40 3.06 11.48
CA GLY A 32 -8.81 2.96 10.09
C GLY A 32 -7.82 2.18 9.22
N GLN A 33 -6.53 2.46 9.41
CA GLN A 33 -5.46 1.87 8.61
C GLN A 33 -5.28 0.39 8.96
N ILE A 34 -5.38 0.06 10.26
CA ILE A 34 -5.39 -1.32 10.75
C ILE A 34 -6.57 -2.07 10.12
N GLY A 35 -7.79 -1.55 10.20
CA GLY A 35 -8.96 -2.17 9.60
C GLY A 35 -8.84 -2.37 8.08
N LEU A 36 -8.29 -1.38 7.36
CA LEU A 36 -8.04 -1.49 5.91
C LEU A 36 -7.04 -2.60 5.57
N PHE A 37 -5.94 -2.71 6.32
CA PHE A 37 -4.99 -3.81 6.12
C PHE A 37 -5.57 -5.17 6.47
N GLY A 38 -6.42 -5.24 7.51
CA GLY A 38 -7.17 -6.45 7.84
C GLY A 38 -8.11 -6.91 6.74
N TYR A 39 -8.85 -5.96 6.15
CA TYR A 39 -9.66 -6.21 4.96
C TYR A 39 -8.78 -6.66 3.78
N GLY A 40 -7.63 -6.02 3.56
CA GLY A 40 -6.66 -6.42 2.54
C GLY A 40 -6.12 -7.84 2.74
N ALA A 41 -5.84 -8.24 3.98
CA ALA A 41 -5.41 -9.59 4.33
C ALA A 41 -6.48 -10.64 4.02
N GLU A 42 -7.74 -10.39 4.41
CA GLU A 42 -8.87 -11.26 4.07
C GLU A 42 -9.05 -11.36 2.55
N LEU A 43 -8.91 -10.23 1.84
CA LEU A 43 -9.03 -10.18 0.39
C LEU A 43 -7.94 -11.02 -0.30
N ILE A 44 -6.70 -10.96 0.19
CA ILE A 44 -5.61 -11.80 -0.31
C ILE A 44 -5.91 -13.26 -0.02
N ALA A 45 -6.28 -13.62 1.22
CA ALA A 45 -6.55 -15.00 1.60
C ALA A 45 -7.64 -15.63 0.71
N LYS A 46 -8.70 -14.88 0.38
CA LYS A 46 -9.81 -15.37 -0.46
C LYS A 46 -9.51 -15.40 -1.96
N ARG A 47 -8.50 -14.66 -2.43
CA ARG A 47 -8.17 -14.55 -3.86
C ARG A 47 -6.85 -15.17 -4.25
N ALA A 48 -5.99 -15.52 -3.30
CA ALA A 48 -4.72 -16.19 -3.55
C ALA A 48 -4.95 -17.43 -4.43
N GLY A 49 -4.31 -17.47 -5.60
CA GLY A 49 -4.45 -18.56 -6.58
C GLY A 49 -5.74 -18.60 -7.39
N LEU A 50 -6.71 -17.70 -7.16
CA LEU A 50 -8.04 -17.73 -7.78
C LEU A 50 -8.38 -16.41 -8.49
N PRO A 51 -7.71 -16.09 -9.61
CA PRO A 51 -7.91 -14.84 -10.31
C PRO A 51 -9.35 -14.69 -10.83
N GLY A 52 -9.97 -13.56 -10.52
CA GLY A 52 -11.30 -13.21 -11.04
C GLY A 52 -12.49 -13.66 -10.18
N LYS A 53 -12.27 -14.24 -8.99
CA LYS A 53 -13.35 -14.42 -8.02
C LYS A 53 -13.97 -13.07 -7.61
N PRO A 54 -15.29 -13.04 -7.32
CA PRO A 54 -16.00 -11.82 -6.95
C PRO A 54 -15.41 -11.18 -5.69
N THR A 55 -15.57 -9.86 -5.61
CA THR A 55 -15.14 -9.03 -4.48
C THR A 55 -15.72 -9.56 -3.17
N VAL A 56 -14.89 -9.62 -2.14
CA VAL A 56 -15.34 -9.93 -0.78
C VAL A 56 -16.04 -8.69 -0.23
N ASP A 57 -17.31 -8.81 0.12
CA ASP A 57 -18.03 -7.73 0.80
C ASP A 57 -17.52 -7.55 2.24
N ILE A 58 -17.55 -6.31 2.73
CA ILE A 58 -17.20 -5.98 4.11
C ILE A 58 -18.36 -6.41 5.01
N ASP A 59 -18.08 -7.37 5.90
CA ASP A 59 -19.03 -7.82 6.92
C ASP A 59 -18.81 -7.06 8.23
N THR A 60 -19.79 -6.28 8.63
CA THR A 60 -19.75 -5.48 9.85
C THR A 60 -19.69 -6.31 11.12
N ASN A 61 -20.21 -7.54 11.06
CA ASN A 61 -20.16 -8.46 12.19
C ASN A 61 -18.75 -9.00 12.42
N ARG A 62 -17.84 -8.79 11.45
CA ARG A 62 -16.45 -9.25 11.48
C ARG A 62 -15.44 -8.11 11.55
N LEU A 63 -15.87 -6.91 11.96
CA LEU A 63 -14.96 -5.78 12.16
C LEU A 63 -13.85 -6.10 13.16
N GLY A 64 -14.15 -6.88 14.20
CA GLY A 64 -13.14 -7.40 15.14
C GLY A 64 -12.07 -8.22 14.43
N ASP A 65 -12.47 -9.20 13.62
CA ASP A 65 -11.56 -10.05 12.84
C ASP A 65 -10.67 -9.22 11.90
N TYR A 66 -11.24 -8.19 11.24
CA TYR A 66 -10.45 -7.32 10.37
C TYR A 66 -9.42 -6.53 11.18
N ILE A 67 -9.81 -5.96 12.32
CA ILE A 67 -8.88 -5.22 13.16
C ILE A 67 -7.74 -6.14 13.62
N GLU A 68 -8.04 -7.36 14.08
CA GLU A 68 -7.05 -8.34 14.51
C GLU A 68 -6.05 -8.68 13.40
N LYS A 69 -6.55 -9.02 12.20
CA LYS A 69 -5.72 -9.31 11.00
C LYS A 69 -4.92 -8.12 10.49
N GLY A 70 -5.33 -6.91 10.88
CA GLY A 70 -4.70 -5.66 10.48
C GLY A 70 -3.48 -5.28 11.33
N ILE A 71 -3.34 -5.86 12.53
CA ILE A 71 -2.29 -5.47 13.50
C ILE A 71 -0.91 -5.74 12.92
N TRP A 72 -0.62 -6.96 12.48
CA TRP A 72 0.71 -7.32 11.99
C TRP A 72 1.12 -6.55 10.73
N PRO A 73 0.28 -6.48 9.68
CA PRO A 73 0.59 -5.66 8.50
C PRO A 73 0.82 -4.19 8.84
N PHE A 74 0.04 -3.63 9.78
CA PHE A 74 0.23 -2.26 10.22
C PHE A 74 1.59 -2.04 10.88
N VAL A 75 1.96 -2.88 11.84
CA VAL A 75 3.25 -2.78 12.55
C VAL A 75 4.42 -2.96 11.59
N VAL A 76 4.36 -3.95 10.69
CA VAL A 76 5.39 -4.17 9.67
C VAL A 76 5.49 -2.97 8.73
N HIS A 77 4.36 -2.47 8.23
CA HIS A 77 4.35 -1.30 7.35
C HIS A 77 4.94 -0.07 8.04
N LEU A 78 4.58 0.18 9.30
CA LEU A 78 5.11 1.28 10.09
C LEU A 78 6.64 1.20 10.23
N LEU A 79 7.17 0.03 10.60
CA LEU A 79 8.62 -0.16 10.76
C LEU A 79 9.38 -0.05 9.45
N VAL A 80 8.85 -0.62 8.38
CA VAL A 80 9.47 -0.54 7.05
C VAL A 80 9.47 0.90 6.55
N GLN A 81 8.36 1.63 6.68
CA GLN A 81 8.29 3.04 6.30
C GLN A 81 9.21 3.92 7.16
N PHE A 82 9.31 3.64 8.46
CA PHE A 82 10.23 4.34 9.34
C PHE A 82 11.70 4.09 8.95
N ALA A 83 12.08 2.83 8.73
CA ALA A 83 13.45 2.47 8.34
C ALA A 83 13.84 3.05 6.98
N LEU A 84 12.96 2.91 5.97
CA LEU A 84 13.18 3.49 4.64
C LEU A 84 13.21 5.02 4.70
N GLY A 85 12.36 5.62 5.52
CA GLY A 85 12.35 7.05 5.80
C GLY A 85 13.71 7.53 6.31
N LEU A 86 14.27 6.89 7.34
CA LEU A 86 15.60 7.25 7.86
C LEU A 86 16.70 7.10 6.80
N ILE A 87 16.67 6.01 6.03
CA ILE A 87 17.64 5.75 4.95
C ILE A 87 17.59 6.83 3.87
N ILE A 88 16.41 7.42 3.61
CA ILE A 88 16.22 8.47 2.58
C ILE A 88 16.48 9.87 3.14
N PHE A 89 15.88 10.20 4.29
CA PHE A 89 15.91 11.55 4.84
C PHE A 89 17.30 11.95 5.33
N ILE A 90 18.09 11.02 5.89
CA ILE A 90 19.43 11.36 6.40
C ILE A 90 20.37 11.80 5.27
N PRO A 91 20.59 11.02 4.19
CA PRO A 91 21.50 11.44 3.12
C PRO A 91 21.01 12.68 2.37
N VAL A 92 19.70 12.78 2.11
CA VAL A 92 19.16 13.95 1.40
C VAL A 92 19.20 15.21 2.28
N GLY A 93 18.92 15.08 3.58
CA GLY A 93 19.04 16.18 4.53
C GLY A 93 20.47 16.69 4.64
N LEU A 94 21.45 15.77 4.68
CA LEU A 94 22.87 16.13 4.65
C LEU A 94 23.25 16.85 3.34
N LEU A 95 22.78 16.35 2.20
CA LEU A 95 23.01 16.98 0.90
C LEU A 95 22.48 18.42 0.87
N VAL A 96 21.23 18.63 1.31
CA VAL A 96 20.62 19.97 1.40
C VAL A 96 21.39 20.86 2.35
N ALA A 97 21.77 20.38 3.54
CA ALA A 97 22.55 21.14 4.50
C ALA A 97 23.92 21.57 3.95
N ILE A 98 24.59 20.71 3.19
CA ILE A 98 25.86 21.03 2.52
C ILE A 98 25.67 22.18 1.52
N PHE A 99 24.67 22.09 0.64
CA PHE A 99 24.42 23.16 -0.34
C PHE A 99 24.01 24.48 0.31
N LEU A 100 23.20 24.44 1.37
CA LEU A 100 22.86 25.64 2.15
C LEU A 100 24.10 26.24 2.83
N GLY A 101 24.99 25.41 3.38
CA GLY A 101 26.26 25.86 3.98
C GLY A 101 27.18 26.53 2.96
N ILE A 102 27.28 25.98 1.75
CA ILE A 102 28.04 26.57 0.65
C ILE A 102 27.41 27.91 0.22
N GLY A 103 26.08 27.95 0.05
CA GLY A 103 25.36 29.18 -0.32
C GLY A 103 25.57 30.31 0.68
N ALA A 104 25.49 29.99 1.98
CA ALA A 104 25.77 30.93 3.06
C ALA A 104 27.23 31.43 3.06
N ALA A 105 28.19 30.55 2.76
CA ALA A 105 29.62 30.91 2.70
C ALA A 105 29.97 31.79 1.49
N VAL A 106 29.28 31.61 0.36
CA VAL A 106 29.54 32.35 -0.90
C VAL A 106 28.65 33.61 -1.01
N GLY A 107 27.69 33.79 -0.10
CA GLY A 107 26.81 34.96 -0.06
C GLY A 107 25.77 35.00 -1.19
N GLY A 108 25.41 33.84 -1.75
CA GLY A 108 24.49 33.74 -2.88
C GLY A 108 23.24 32.92 -2.54
N ASP A 109 22.07 33.56 -2.60
CA ASP A 109 20.77 32.91 -2.41
C ASP A 109 20.45 31.88 -3.51
N GLU A 110 21.14 31.96 -4.66
CA GLU A 110 21.00 31.06 -5.80
C GLU A 110 21.31 29.60 -5.45
N PHE A 111 22.28 29.35 -4.56
CA PHE A 111 22.64 28.01 -4.13
C PHE A 111 21.56 27.37 -3.24
N ALA A 112 20.86 28.17 -2.44
CA ALA A 112 19.74 27.68 -1.64
C ALA A 112 18.55 27.29 -2.52
N ALA A 113 18.23 28.13 -3.52
CA ALA A 113 17.20 27.82 -4.51
C ALA A 113 17.55 26.55 -5.30
N PHE A 114 18.80 26.42 -5.76
CA PHE A 114 19.28 25.23 -6.46
C PHE A 114 19.17 23.96 -5.59
N ALA A 115 19.56 24.04 -4.31
CA ALA A 115 19.47 22.92 -3.38
C ALA A 115 18.04 22.40 -3.25
N VAL A 116 17.07 23.30 -3.07
CA VAL A 116 15.65 22.94 -2.95
C VAL A 116 15.11 22.37 -4.26
N VAL A 117 15.41 23.01 -5.40
CA VAL A 117 14.96 22.57 -6.72
C VAL A 117 15.49 21.18 -7.06
N MET A 118 16.71 20.83 -6.66
CA MET A 118 17.29 19.50 -6.87
C MET A 118 16.82 18.47 -5.84
N ALA A 119 16.61 18.86 -4.58
CA ALA A 119 16.21 17.94 -3.52
C ALA A 119 14.78 17.40 -3.72
N VAL A 120 13.85 18.22 -4.19
CA VAL A 120 12.45 17.83 -4.39
C VAL A 120 12.28 16.63 -5.35
N PRO A 121 12.81 16.65 -6.59
CA PRO A 121 12.69 15.50 -7.50
C PRO A 121 13.43 14.26 -6.99
N ILE A 122 14.56 14.44 -6.31
CA ILE A 122 15.29 13.32 -5.68
C ILE A 122 14.44 12.67 -4.58
N LEU A 123 13.86 13.48 -3.68
CA LEU A 123 12.96 12.98 -2.64
C LEU A 123 11.73 12.28 -3.22
N ALA A 124 11.11 12.87 -4.26
CA ALA A 124 9.97 12.27 -4.93
C ALA A 124 10.34 10.91 -5.54
N PHE A 125 11.47 10.82 -6.23
CA PHE A 125 11.97 9.56 -6.80
C PHE A 125 12.24 8.52 -5.72
N LEU A 126 12.96 8.88 -4.65
CA LEU A 126 13.27 7.97 -3.56
C LEU A 126 12.02 7.52 -2.80
N ALA A 127 11.02 8.38 -2.63
CA ALA A 127 9.74 8.03 -2.03
C ALA A 127 8.99 6.97 -2.86
N VAL A 128 9.02 7.07 -4.20
CA VAL A 128 8.45 6.03 -5.08
C VAL A 128 9.20 4.72 -4.93
N VAL A 129 10.53 4.75 -4.90
CA VAL A 129 11.35 3.54 -4.69
C VAL A 129 11.06 2.89 -3.34
N ALA A 130 10.96 3.67 -2.26
CA ALA A 130 10.59 3.18 -0.94
C ALA A 130 9.17 2.58 -0.91
N ALA A 131 8.21 3.25 -1.56
CA ALA A 131 6.85 2.73 -1.64
C ALA A 131 6.83 1.35 -2.32
N ILE A 132 7.50 1.19 -3.46
CA ILE A 132 7.62 -0.10 -4.16
C ILE A 132 8.34 -1.14 -3.29
N GLY A 133 9.45 -0.75 -2.65
CA GLY A 133 10.22 -1.64 -1.77
C GLY A 133 9.44 -2.10 -0.54
N SER A 134 8.44 -1.33 -0.08
CA SER A 134 7.60 -1.67 1.07
C SER A 134 6.50 -2.69 0.77
N VAL A 135 6.06 -2.80 -0.50
CA VAL A 135 4.98 -3.69 -0.94
C VAL A 135 5.20 -5.16 -0.55
N PRO A 136 6.36 -5.81 -0.83
CA PRO A 136 6.55 -7.22 -0.49
C PRO A 136 6.41 -7.47 1.02
N PHE A 137 6.97 -6.62 1.87
CA PHE A 137 6.85 -6.76 3.32
C PHE A 137 5.39 -6.66 3.78
N LEU A 138 4.65 -5.69 3.22
CA LEU A 138 3.23 -5.52 3.52
C LEU A 138 2.41 -6.74 3.08
N ILE A 139 2.60 -7.24 1.85
CA ILE A 139 1.89 -8.44 1.36
C ILE A 139 2.22 -9.64 2.23
N ARG A 140 3.50 -9.86 2.51
CA ARG A 140 3.93 -11.00 3.32
C ARG A 140 3.31 -10.94 4.71
N ALA A 141 3.31 -9.77 5.36
CA ALA A 141 2.67 -9.58 6.65
C ALA A 141 1.15 -9.84 6.61
N MET A 142 0.48 -9.42 5.54
CA MET A 142 -0.95 -9.69 5.34
C MET A 142 -1.25 -11.20 5.21
N VAL A 143 -0.36 -11.96 4.59
CA VAL A 143 -0.55 -13.41 4.41
C VAL A 143 -0.12 -14.20 5.63
N CYS A 144 1.11 -14.00 6.11
CA CYS A 144 1.66 -14.83 7.19
C CYS A 144 1.11 -14.48 8.57
N GLN A 145 0.56 -13.27 8.75
CA GLN A 145 0.03 -12.80 10.05
C GLN A 145 1.05 -12.98 11.19
N ASP A 146 2.33 -12.81 10.87
CA ASP A 146 3.46 -13.01 11.78
C ASP A 146 4.53 -11.94 11.52
N PHE A 147 4.95 -11.26 12.57
CA PHE A 147 5.90 -10.15 12.49
C PHE A 147 7.27 -10.57 11.96
N GLN A 148 7.85 -11.64 12.51
CA GLN A 148 9.21 -12.04 12.20
C GLN A 148 9.31 -12.62 10.79
N GLN A 149 8.34 -13.46 10.42
CA GLN A 149 8.28 -14.07 9.10
C GLN A 149 8.09 -13.04 7.99
N SER A 150 7.54 -11.86 8.29
CA SER A 150 7.37 -10.77 7.33
C SER A 150 8.68 -10.20 6.79
N PHE A 151 9.80 -10.35 7.51
CA PHE A 151 11.11 -9.79 7.14
C PHE A 151 12.03 -10.78 6.40
N ASP A 152 11.48 -11.76 5.69
CA ASP A 152 12.24 -12.63 4.80
C ASP A 152 12.73 -11.87 3.56
N LEU A 153 13.96 -11.36 3.64
CA LEU A 153 14.60 -10.59 2.58
C LEU A 153 14.77 -11.38 1.29
N SER A 154 15.01 -12.70 1.37
CA SER A 154 15.17 -13.55 0.19
C SER A 154 13.88 -13.56 -0.62
N TRP A 155 12.75 -13.78 0.05
CA TRP A 155 11.44 -13.72 -0.58
C TRP A 155 11.12 -12.32 -1.11
N CYS A 156 11.38 -11.27 -0.32
CA CYS A 156 11.10 -9.89 -0.73
C CYS A 156 11.87 -9.50 -2.00
N LEU A 157 13.15 -9.87 -2.09
CA LEU A 157 13.96 -9.63 -3.29
C LEU A 157 13.47 -10.45 -4.48
N GLY A 158 13.07 -11.71 -4.26
CA GLY A 158 12.44 -12.54 -5.28
C GLY A 158 11.14 -11.92 -5.82
N PHE A 159 10.29 -11.41 -4.92
CA PHE A 159 9.06 -10.71 -5.26
C PHE A 159 9.33 -9.47 -6.10
N VAL A 160 10.20 -8.57 -5.65
CA VAL A 160 10.54 -7.33 -6.37
C VAL A 160 11.11 -7.66 -7.76
N ARG A 161 12.01 -8.65 -7.87
CA ARG A 161 12.58 -9.05 -9.16
C ARG A 161 11.52 -9.50 -10.17
N LEU A 162 10.46 -10.18 -9.71
CA LEU A 162 9.38 -10.68 -10.57
C LEU A 162 8.27 -9.66 -10.85
N MET A 163 8.11 -8.65 -9.99
CA MET A 163 6.94 -7.76 -9.98
C MET A 163 7.25 -6.27 -10.21
N PHE A 164 8.52 -5.88 -10.31
CA PHE A 164 8.93 -4.47 -10.35
C PHE A 164 8.16 -3.64 -11.37
N TRP A 165 8.09 -4.10 -12.63
CA TRP A 165 7.43 -3.36 -13.71
C TRP A 165 5.91 -3.29 -13.53
N GLU A 166 5.30 -4.37 -13.05
CA GLU A 166 3.87 -4.44 -12.82
C GLU A 166 3.47 -3.50 -11.70
N ILE A 167 4.20 -3.51 -10.58
CA ILE A 167 3.97 -2.58 -9.47
C ILE A 167 4.14 -1.14 -9.98
N LEU A 168 5.24 -0.84 -10.68
CA LEU A 168 5.51 0.53 -11.16
C LEU A 168 4.41 1.05 -12.10
N VAL A 169 4.07 0.29 -13.15
CA VAL A 169 3.08 0.70 -14.15
C VAL A 169 1.68 0.75 -13.55
N SER A 170 1.29 -0.26 -12.78
CA SER A 170 -0.05 -0.28 -12.18
C SER A 170 -0.21 0.74 -11.06
N ALA A 171 0.82 1.00 -10.24
CA ALA A 171 0.80 2.07 -9.25
C ALA A 171 0.69 3.44 -9.89
N LEU A 172 1.40 3.70 -11.01
CA LEU A 172 1.31 4.96 -11.74
C LEU A 172 -0.10 5.19 -12.31
N VAL A 173 -0.66 4.19 -13.00
CA VAL A 173 -2.02 4.29 -13.54
C VAL A 173 -3.04 4.44 -12.40
N TYR A 174 -2.84 3.72 -11.30
CA TYR A 174 -3.73 3.79 -10.15
C TYR A 174 -3.68 5.18 -9.51
N TRP A 175 -2.49 5.75 -9.32
CA TRP A 175 -2.30 7.10 -8.80
C TRP A 175 -3.03 8.15 -9.66
N LEU A 176 -2.92 8.09 -10.98
CA LEU A 176 -3.65 8.98 -11.89
C LEU A 176 -5.17 8.85 -11.72
N LEU A 177 -5.68 7.61 -11.66
CA LEU A 177 -7.11 7.37 -11.46
C LEU A 177 -7.57 7.87 -10.09
N SER A 178 -6.80 7.64 -9.03
CA SER A 178 -7.08 8.15 -7.69
C SER A 178 -7.13 9.67 -7.65
N MET A 179 -6.23 10.36 -8.34
CA MET A 179 -6.28 11.82 -8.46
C MET A 179 -7.58 12.28 -9.13
N CYS A 180 -7.96 11.65 -10.25
CA CYS A 180 -9.23 11.96 -10.91
C CYS A 180 -10.43 11.71 -9.98
N THR A 181 -10.46 10.59 -9.27
CA THR A 181 -11.52 10.26 -8.31
C THR A 181 -11.62 11.28 -7.18
N ILE A 182 -10.48 11.72 -6.62
CA ILE A 182 -10.44 12.74 -5.57
C ILE A 182 -10.91 14.11 -6.09
N ILE A 183 -10.46 14.53 -7.28
CA ILE A 183 -10.90 15.80 -7.90
C ILE A 183 -12.41 15.77 -8.15
N LEU A 184 -12.95 14.68 -8.68
CA LEU A 184 -14.39 14.51 -8.87
C LEU A 184 -15.15 14.56 -7.53
N GLY A 185 -14.60 13.93 -6.49
CA GLY A 185 -15.14 14.03 -5.13
C GLY A 185 -15.17 15.47 -4.59
N LEU A 186 -14.13 16.25 -4.84
CA LEU A 186 -14.06 17.66 -4.45
C LEU A 186 -15.09 18.52 -5.21
N LEU A 187 -15.29 18.26 -6.51
CA LEU A 187 -16.30 18.97 -7.32
C LEU A 187 -17.74 18.72 -6.85
N MET A 188 -18.01 17.60 -6.16
CA MET A 188 -19.29 17.30 -5.53
C MET A 188 -19.43 17.98 -4.15
N LEU A 189 -19.30 19.32 -4.13
CA LEU A 189 -19.49 20.19 -2.95
C LEU A 189 -18.62 19.81 -1.73
N CYS A 190 -17.40 19.33 -1.95
CA CYS A 190 -16.46 18.84 -0.93
C CYS A 190 -16.94 17.63 -0.10
N LEU A 191 -18.24 17.35 0.00
CA LEU A 191 -18.76 16.15 0.68
C LEU A 191 -18.42 14.88 -0.07
N GLY A 192 -18.30 14.95 -1.41
CA GLY A 192 -17.86 13.82 -2.23
C GLY A 192 -16.41 13.39 -2.00
N TYR A 193 -15.59 14.19 -1.32
CA TYR A 193 -14.21 13.83 -0.97
C TYR A 193 -14.15 12.59 -0.07
N PHE A 194 -15.09 12.47 0.89
CA PHE A 194 -15.12 11.36 1.84
C PHE A 194 -15.33 9.99 1.17
N PRO A 195 -16.39 9.78 0.35
CA PRO A 195 -16.51 8.54 -0.40
C PRO A 195 -15.39 8.35 -1.42
N ALA A 196 -14.84 9.42 -1.99
CA ALA A 196 -13.69 9.30 -2.90
C ALA A 196 -12.46 8.71 -2.21
N ILE A 197 -12.10 9.19 -1.00
CA ILE A 197 -10.96 8.63 -0.25
C ILE A 197 -11.22 7.20 0.22
N GLY A 198 -12.46 6.85 0.57
CA GLY A 198 -12.85 5.47 0.86
C GLY A 198 -12.67 4.55 -0.35
N MET A 199 -13.14 4.98 -1.52
CA MET A 199 -12.98 4.23 -2.78
C MET A 199 -11.52 4.06 -3.18
N VAL A 200 -10.70 5.10 -3.03
CA VAL A 200 -9.24 5.00 -3.24
C VAL A 200 -8.66 4.02 -2.23
N SER A 201 -8.86 4.20 -0.93
CA SER A 201 -8.26 3.32 0.08
C SER A 201 -8.62 1.84 -0.10
N GLY A 202 -9.90 1.53 -0.40
CA GLY A 202 -10.32 0.17 -0.72
C GLY A 202 -9.73 -0.34 -2.03
N GLY A 203 -9.72 0.48 -3.08
CA GLY A 203 -9.09 0.15 -4.36
C GLY A 203 -7.61 -0.17 -4.22
N ALA A 204 -6.89 0.51 -3.32
CA ALA A 204 -5.49 0.20 -3.03
C ALA A 204 -5.34 -1.22 -2.47
N MET A 205 -6.20 -1.65 -1.54
CA MET A 205 -6.16 -3.02 -1.02
C MET A 205 -6.47 -4.06 -2.10
N HIS A 206 -7.39 -3.75 -3.02
CA HIS A 206 -7.65 -4.60 -4.19
C HIS A 206 -6.46 -4.70 -5.14
N LEU A 207 -5.72 -3.60 -5.33
CA LEU A 207 -4.52 -3.59 -6.15
C LEU A 207 -3.41 -4.43 -5.52
N VAL A 208 -3.23 -4.33 -4.20
CA VAL A 208 -2.25 -5.14 -3.47
C VAL A 208 -2.57 -6.64 -3.57
N ALA A 209 -3.85 -7.02 -3.45
CA ALA A 209 -4.27 -8.40 -3.68
C ALA A 209 -4.00 -8.88 -5.12
N GLN A 210 -4.24 -8.01 -6.11
CA GLN A 210 -3.93 -8.32 -7.52
C GLN A 210 -2.42 -8.51 -7.76
N TRP A 211 -1.56 -7.75 -7.10
CA TRP A 211 -0.12 -7.95 -7.19
C TRP A 211 0.29 -9.32 -6.69
N TYR A 212 -0.29 -9.79 -5.59
CA TYR A 212 0.01 -11.12 -5.08
C TYR A 212 -0.48 -12.23 -6.02
N GLU A 213 -1.68 -12.09 -6.61
CA GLU A 213 -2.18 -13.03 -7.64
C GLU A 213 -1.24 -13.12 -8.84
N VAL A 214 -0.77 -11.98 -9.36
CA VAL A 214 0.14 -11.93 -10.50
C VAL A 214 1.52 -12.49 -10.14
N TYR A 215 1.98 -12.27 -8.91
CA TYR A 215 3.22 -12.88 -8.42
C TYR A 215 3.12 -14.41 -8.41
N LEU A 216 2.03 -14.97 -7.88
CA LEU A 216 1.80 -16.42 -7.86
C LEU A 216 1.68 -16.99 -9.29
N SER A 217 0.98 -16.30 -10.19
CA SER A 217 0.82 -16.77 -11.59
C SER A 217 2.13 -16.76 -12.39
N ARG A 218 3.15 -16.04 -11.91
CA ARG A 218 4.52 -16.03 -12.47
C ARG A 218 5.44 -17.08 -11.87
N GLY A 219 4.92 -17.99 -11.05
CA GLY A 219 5.74 -18.98 -10.34
C GLY A 219 6.44 -18.43 -9.10
N GLY A 220 5.93 -17.33 -8.54
CA GLY A 220 6.37 -16.83 -7.24
C GLY A 220 6.12 -17.84 -6.13
N VAL A 221 6.99 -17.85 -5.11
CA VAL A 221 6.86 -18.75 -3.94
C VAL A 221 5.71 -18.26 -3.06
N ALA A 222 4.68 -19.08 -2.89
CA ALA A 222 3.54 -18.78 -2.02
C ALA A 222 3.98 -18.63 -0.56
N VAL A 223 3.40 -17.65 0.12
CA VAL A 223 3.53 -17.48 1.57
C VAL A 223 2.45 -18.31 2.23
N LEU A 224 2.84 -19.13 3.20
CA LEU A 224 1.90 -19.94 3.99
C LEU A 224 1.29 -19.07 5.09
N ALA A 225 -0.02 -19.22 5.34
CA ALA A 225 -0.67 -18.57 6.46
C ALA A 225 -0.20 -19.19 7.79
N ALA A 226 -0.15 -18.40 8.86
CA ALA A 226 0.18 -18.93 10.19
C ALA A 226 -0.81 -20.05 10.58
N GLY A 227 -0.28 -21.27 10.73
CA GLY A 227 -1.05 -22.44 11.17
C GLY A 227 -1.46 -23.42 10.08
N GLU A 228 -1.33 -23.08 8.79
CA GLU A 228 -1.51 -24.05 7.70
C GLU A 228 -0.20 -24.83 7.47
N GLN A 229 -0.18 -26.10 7.89
CA GLN A 229 0.85 -27.02 7.44
C GLN A 229 0.61 -27.34 5.96
N VAL A 230 1.71 -27.50 5.21
CA VAL A 230 1.80 -27.77 3.76
C VAL A 230 0.94 -28.94 3.25
N ILE A 231 0.35 -29.73 4.15
CA ILE A 231 -0.33 -31.00 3.84
C ILE A 231 -1.63 -30.77 3.04
N ASP A 232 -2.33 -29.63 3.21
CA ASP A 232 -3.61 -29.38 2.52
C ASP A 232 -3.47 -28.64 1.17
N ALA A 233 -2.27 -28.15 0.83
CA ALA A 233 -2.05 -27.35 -0.38
C ALA A 233 -1.86 -28.18 -1.67
N VAL A 234 -1.82 -29.51 -1.57
CA VAL A 234 -1.64 -30.43 -2.72
C VAL A 234 -2.96 -31.01 -3.21
N GLU A 235 -4.07 -30.81 -2.48
CA GLU A 235 -5.39 -31.35 -2.84
C GLU A 235 -6.38 -30.32 -3.44
N ILE A 236 -5.92 -29.12 -3.82
CA ILE A 236 -6.75 -28.10 -4.50
C ILE A 236 -6.31 -27.90 -5.95
#